data_AF-A0A1M6LCN2-F1
#
_entry.id   AF-A0A1M6LCN2-F1
#
_cell.length_a   1.000
_cell.length_b   1.000
_cell.length_c   1.000
_cell.angle_alpha   90.00
_cell.angle_beta   90.00
_cell.angle_gamma   90.00
#
_symmetry.space_group_name_H-M   'P 1'
#
loop_
_entity.id
_entity.type
_entity.pdbx_description
1 polymer ?
#
loop_
_entity_poly.entity_id
_entity_poly.type
_entity_poly.pdbx_seq_one_letter_code
_entity_poly.pdbx_strand_id
1 'polypeptide(L)' 'MDTIELKKNFHHLIDSIGNDNVLAKFYSIMVKIKDRPEGKLWARLSESERNELLKAEIESNDPENLIPHSEVEKKHNKWL' A
#
# COMPACT_ATOMS: atom_id res chain seq x y z
N MET A 1 -0.37 7.85 11.28
CA MET A 1 1.07 8.16 11.31
C MET A 1 1.29 9.48 10.60
N ASP A 2 1.90 10.46 11.26
CA ASP A 2 2.30 11.70 10.60
C ASP A 2 3.62 11.52 9.83
N THR A 3 4.00 12.53 9.05
CA THR A 3 5.23 12.50 8.23
C THR A 3 6.51 12.35 9.07
N ILE A 4 6.52 12.85 10.31
CA ILE A 4 7.69 12.82 11.19
C ILE A 4 7.88 11.41 11.75
N GLU A 5 6.79 10.81 12.23
CA GLU A 5 6.73 9.45 12.74
C GLU A 5 7.11 8.44 11.64
N LEU A 6 6.61 8.64 10.41
CA LEU A 6 6.98 7.82 9.26
C LEU A 6 8.47 7.86 8.96
N LYS A 7 9.06 9.05 8.89
CA LYS A 7 10.51 9.20 8.67
C LYS A 7 11.32 8.52 9.77
N LYS A 8 10.94 8.69 11.03
CA LYS A 8 11.61 8.05 12.17
C LYS A 8 11.57 6.53 12.06
N ASN A 9 10.42 5.96 11.73
CA ASN A 9 10.27 4.51 11.55
C ASN A 9 11.11 4.00 10.37
N PHE A 10 11.21 4.75 9.28
CA PHE A 10 12.11 4.42 8.17
C PHE A 10 13.58 4.40 8.58
N HIS A 11 14.05 5.38 9.35
CA HIS A 11 15.44 5.40 9.83
C HIS A 11 15.73 4.18 10.71
N HIS A 12 14.87 3.87 11.67
CA HIS A 12 15.02 2.68 12.51
C HIS A 12 15.01 1.38 11.71
N LEU A 13 14.16 1.28 10.69
CA LEU A 13 14.14 0.11 9.81
C LEU A 13 15.47 -0.02 9.06
N ILE A 14 15.98 1.06 8.48
CA ILE A 14 17.26 1.06 7.76
C ILE A 14 18.40 0.65 8.68
N ASP A 15 18.48 1.23 9.88
CA ASP A 15 19.52 0.95 10.87
C ASP A 15 19.48 -0.51 11.36
N SER A 16 18.31 -1.15 11.32
CA SER A 16 18.15 -2.56 11.72
C SER A 16 18.67 -3.56 10.67
N ILE A 17 18.92 -3.14 9.43
CA ILE A 17 19.33 -4.03 8.34
C ILE A 17 20.86 -4.25 8.39
N GLY A 18 21.29 -5.38 8.95
CA GLY A 18 22.69 -5.81 8.96
C GLY A 18 23.16 -6.56 7.70
N ASN A 19 22.26 -6.81 6.73
CA ASN A 19 22.59 -7.52 5.49
C ASN A 19 22.69 -6.54 4.32
N ASP A 20 23.90 -6.31 3.83
CA ASP A 20 24.19 -5.35 2.76
C ASP A 20 23.38 -5.60 1.48
N ASN A 21 23.10 -6.86 1.13
CA ASN A 21 22.29 -7.19 -0.04
C ASN A 21 20.84 -6.75 0.13
N VAL A 22 20.28 -6.90 1.34
CA VAL A 22 18.93 -6.41 1.66
C VAL A 22 18.90 -4.88 1.63
N LEU A 23 19.92 -4.24 2.21
CA LEU A 23 20.02 -2.78 2.22
C LEU A 23 20.15 -2.20 0.80
N ALA A 24 20.98 -2.80 -0.05
CA ALA A 24 21.14 -2.41 -1.45
C ALA A 24 19.83 -2.57 -2.25
N LYS A 25 19.10 -3.67 -2.04
CA LYS A 25 17.78 -3.86 -2.65
C LYS A 25 16.79 -2.80 -2.19
N PHE A 26 16.71 -2.55 -0.89
CA PHE A 26 15.85 -1.52 -0.32
C PHE A 26 16.14 -0.15 -0.93
N TYR A 27 17.42 0.26 -0.95
CA TYR A 27 17.86 1.50 -1.59
C TYR A 27 17.42 1.58 -3.06
N SER A 28 17.68 0.51 -3.84
CA SER A 28 17.33 0.48 -5.26
C SER A 28 15.84 0.67 -5.52
N ILE A 29 14.98 0.15 -4.63
CA ILE A 29 13.52 0.30 -4.70
C ILE A 29 13.14 1.74 -4.37
N MET A 30 13.68 2.28 -3.28
CA MET A 30 13.37 3.64 -2.83
C MET A 30 13.79 4.69 -3.86
N VAL A 31 14.97 4.56 -4.47
CA VAL A 31 15.42 5.46 -5.55
C VAL A 31 14.46 5.40 -6.75
N LYS A 32 14.05 4.20 -7.16
CA LYS A 32 13.11 4.02 -8.28
C LYS A 32 11.74 4.61 -8.00
N ILE A 33 11.28 4.60 -6.74
CA ILE A 33 9.95 5.08 -6.37
C ILE A 33 9.95 6.58 -6.14
N LYS A 34 11.02 7.16 -5.56
CA LYS A 34 11.13 8.59 -5.26
C LYS A 34 10.84 9.49 -6.46
N ASP A 35 11.35 9.10 -7.63
CA ASP A 35 11.25 9.90 -8.86
C ASP A 35 10.17 9.39 -9.82
N ARG A 36 9.38 8.39 -9.40
CA ARG A 36 8.26 7.91 -10.23
C ARG A 36 7.12 8.92 -10.18
N PRO A 37 6.57 9.32 -11.34
CA PRO A 37 5.36 10.11 -11.36
C PRO A 37 4.22 9.31 -10.74
N GLU A 38 3.27 10.03 -10.16
CA GLU A 38 2.05 9.48 -9.60
C GLU A 38 1.37 8.57 -10.63
N GLY A 39 0.90 7.39 -10.20
CA GLY A 39 0.33 6.39 -11.10
C GLY A 39 -0.90 6.95 -11.83
N LYS A 40 -1.00 6.71 -13.15
CA LYS A 40 -2.09 7.24 -13.98
C LYS A 40 -3.49 6.92 -13.46
N LEU A 41 -3.68 5.80 -12.76
CA LEU A 41 -4.96 5.41 -12.15
C LEU A 41 -5.28 6.27 -10.93
N TRP A 42 -4.33 6.40 -10.01
CA TRP A 42 -4.47 7.22 -8.82
C TRP A 42 -4.65 8.71 -9.17
N ALA A 43 -3.92 9.20 -10.17
CA ALA A 43 -4.04 10.56 -10.67
C ALA A 43 -5.44 10.91 -11.22
N ARG A 44 -6.22 9.91 -11.67
CA ARG A 44 -7.59 10.10 -12.18
C ARG A 44 -8.64 10.20 -11.08
N LEU A 45 -8.33 9.77 -9.87
CA LEU A 45 -9.26 9.80 -8.74
C LEU A 45 -9.36 11.22 -8.20
N SER A 46 -10.60 11.67 -7.97
CA SER A 46 -10.90 12.84 -7.14
C SER A 46 -10.42 12.64 -5.71
N GLU A 47 -10.33 13.72 -4.94
CA GLU A 47 -9.92 13.66 -3.53
C GLU A 47 -10.82 12.74 -2.70
N SER A 48 -12.14 12.78 -2.91
CA SER A 48 -13.08 11.89 -2.23
C SER A 48 -12.86 10.43 -2.59
N GLU A 49 -12.59 10.11 -3.86
CA GLU A 49 -12.32 8.74 -4.29
C GLU A 49 -10.98 8.23 -3.75
N ARG A 50 -9.96 9.09 -3.66
CA ARG A 50 -8.68 8.74 -3.01
C ARG A 50 -8.87 8.45 -1.52
N ASN A 51 -9.65 9.29 -0.83
CA ASN A 51 -9.95 9.10 0.59
C ASN A 51 -10.73 7.80 0.83
N GLU A 52 -11.73 7.52 -0.01
CA GLU A 52 -12.49 6.26 0.08
C GLU A 52 -11.61 5.04 -0.21
N LEU A 53 -10.74 5.11 -1.21
CA LEU A 53 -9.80 4.03 -1.53
C LEU A 53 -8.83 3.75 -0.36
N LEU A 54 -8.27 4.80 0.24
CA LEU A 54 -7.38 4.65 1.41
C LEU A 54 -8.14 4.09 2.62
N LYS A 55 -9.38 4.50 2.80
CA LYS A 55 -10.24 3.96 3.87
C LYS A 55 -10.52 2.48 3.65
N ALA A 56 -10.88 2.08 2.44
CA ALA A 56 -11.11 0.67 2.09
C ALA A 56 -9.86 -0.20 2.33
N GLU A 57 -8.67 0.31 2.02
CA GLU A 57 -7.40 -0.37 2.32
C GLU A 57 -7.23 -0.58 3.83
N ILE A 58 -7.47 0.47 4.65
CA ILE A 58 -7.37 0.37 6.10
C ILE A 58 -8.37 -0.64 6.65
N GLU A 59 -9.63 -0.56 6.22
CA GLU A 59 -10.72 -1.45 6.65
C GLU A 59 -10.47 -2.90 6.26
N SER A 60 -9.77 -3.16 5.14
CA SER A 60 -9.43 -4.51 4.69
C SER A 60 -8.43 -5.24 5.60
N ASN A 61 -7.71 -4.53 6.46
CA ASN A 61 -6.82 -5.14 7.44
C ASN A 61 -7.58 -5.74 8.63
N ASP A 62 -8.88 -5.44 8.77
CA ASP A 62 -9.76 -6.04 9.77
C ASP A 62 -10.46 -7.28 9.17
N PRO A 63 -10.16 -8.50 9.65
CA PRO A 63 -10.80 -9.73 9.16
C PRO A 63 -12.33 -9.73 9.25
N GLU A 64 -12.92 -8.99 10.19
CA GLU A 64 -14.38 -8.92 10.37
C GLU A 64 -15.08 -8.16 9.23
N ASN A 65 -14.35 -7.32 8.49
CA ASN A 65 -14.86 -6.61 7.31
C ASN A 65 -14.75 -7.44 6.03
N LEU A 66 -14.12 -8.61 6.07
CA LEU A 66 -13.88 -9.43 4.90
C LEU A 66 -15.06 -10.36 4.62
N ILE A 67 -15.33 -10.59 3.33
CA ILE A 67 -16.28 -11.59 2.87
C ILE A 67 -15.54 -12.80 2.29
N PRO A 68 -16.03 -14.04 2.50
CA PRO A 68 -15.43 -15.22 1.91
C PRO A 68 -15.39 -15.13 0.38
N HIS A 69 -14.30 -15.61 -0.22
CA HIS A 69 -14.15 -15.62 -1.68
C HIS A 69 -15.31 -16.32 -2.39
N SER A 70 -15.80 -17.43 -1.82
CA SER A 70 -16.94 -18.18 -2.34
C SER A 70 -18.23 -17.36 -2.40
N GLU A 71 -18.43 -16.40 -1.49
CA GLU A 71 -19.58 -15.49 -1.53
C GLU A 71 -19.43 -14.44 -2.63
N VAL A 72 -18.20 -13.97 -2.91
CA VAL A 72 -17.91 -13.08 -4.04
C VAL A 72 -18.15 -13.80 -5.38
N GLU A 73 -17.67 -15.03 -5.52
CA GLU A 73 -17.88 -15.85 -6.72
C GLU A 73 -19.38 -16.06 -7.00
N LYS A 74 -20.16 -16.46 -5.99
CA LYS A 74 -21.61 -16.60 -6.11
C LYS A 74 -22.27 -15.31 -6.58
N LYS A 75 -21.90 -14.16 -6.00
CA LYS A 75 -22.47 -12.85 -6.34
C LYS A 75 -22.17 -12.44 -7.78
N HIS A 76 -21.00 -12.81 -8.30
CA HIS A 76 -20.50 -12.40 -9.61
C HIS A 76 -20.55 -13.51 -10.68
N ASN A 77 -21.18 -14.64 -10.37
CA ASN A 77 -21.27 -15.82 -11.24
C ASN A 77 -21.79 -15.54 -12.66
N LYS A 78 -22.56 -14.48 -12.87
CA LYS A 78 -23.02 -14.07 -14.21
C LYS A 78 -21.91 -13.56 -15.15
N TRP A 79 -20.72 -13.27 -14.60
CA TRP A 79 -19.57 -12.73 -15.32
C TRP A 79 -18.33 -13.64 -15.24
N LEU A 80 -18.45 -14.77 -14.54
CA LEU A 80 -17.48 -15.86 -14.48
C LEU A 80 -17.91 -16.95 -15.47
#